data_AF-A0A2E0GJK0-F1
#
_entry.id   AF-A0A2E0GJK0-F1
#
_cell.length_a   1.000
_cell.length_b   1.000
_cell.length_c   1.000
_cell.angle_alpha   90.00
_cell.angle_beta   90.00
_cell.angle_gamma   90.00
#
_symmetry.space_group_name_H-M   'P 1'
#
loop_
_entity.id
_entity.type
_entity.pdbx_description
1 polymer ?
#
loop_
_entity_poly.entity_id
_entity_poly.type
_entity_poly.pdbx_seq_one_letter_code
_entity_poly.pdbx_strand_id
1 'polypeptide(L)'
;MFNIGGGEVLVILVVALIFLGPSKLPEIARTLGKTTQTIRRVSESFRSELSSAVDENTELKARQRGNELIGTDSLPPVDVETAPKESDHSLDGKRPPQENETTE
;
A
#
# COMPACT_ATOMS: atom_id res chain seq x y z
N MET A 1 -11.94 26.62 -28.02
CA MET A 1 -13.21 26.82 -28.76
C MET A 1 -14.31 25.90 -28.22
N PHE A 2 -14.53 25.89 -26.91
CA PHE A 2 -15.63 25.14 -26.27
C PHE A 2 -16.09 25.95 -25.07
N ASN A 3 -17.05 26.86 -25.29
CA ASN A 3 -17.70 27.64 -24.23
C ASN A 3 -19.01 26.96 -23.81
N ILE A 4 -18.97 25.64 -23.62
CA ILE A 4 -20.13 24.87 -23.17
C ILE A 4 -20.42 25.27 -21.72
N GLY A 5 -21.42 26.14 -21.56
CA GLY A 5 -22.00 26.49 -20.27
C GLY A 5 -23.02 25.44 -19.81
N GLY A 6 -23.41 25.49 -18.53
CA GLY A 6 -24.38 24.54 -17.96
C GLY A 6 -25.72 24.48 -18.70
N GLY A 7 -26.17 25.59 -19.29
CA GLY A 7 -27.37 25.63 -20.13
C GLY A 7 -27.24 24.85 -21.44
N GLU A 8 -26.07 24.86 -22.08
CA GLU A 8 -25.83 24.12 -23.33
C GLU A 8 -25.77 22.61 -23.06
N VAL A 9 -25.13 22.19 -21.96
CA VAL A 9 -25.16 20.80 -21.48
C VAL A 9 -26.60 20.34 -21.23
N LEU A 10 -27.44 21.19 -20.62
CA LEU A 10 -28.84 20.85 -20.33
C LEU A 10 -29.66 20.65 -21.62
N VAL A 11 -29.46 21.49 -22.64
CA VAL A 11 -30.13 21.32 -23.94
C VAL A 11 -29.71 20.01 -24.61
N ILE A 12 -28.41 19.71 -24.64
CA ILE A 12 -27.89 18.44 -25.18
C ILE A 12 -28.45 17.25 -24.40
N LEU A 13 -28.55 17.35 -23.07
CA LEU A 13 -29.14 16.31 -22.23
C LEU A 13 -30.62 16.10 -22.58
N VAL A 14 -31.43 17.15 -22.74
CA VAL A 14 -32.85 17.05 -23.11
C VAL A 14 -33.02 16.40 -24.49
N VAL A 15 -32.22 16.78 -25.48
CA VAL A 15 -32.23 16.13 -26.81
C VAL A 15 -31.85 14.66 -26.68
N ALA A 16 -30.77 14.32 -25.97
CA ALA A 16 -30.37 12.94 -25.75
C ALA A 16 -31.45 12.12 -25.01
N LEU A 17 -32.13 12.71 -24.02
CA LEU A 17 -33.25 12.09 -23.29
C LEU A 17 -34.46 11.81 -24.18
N ILE A 18 -34.72 12.63 -25.20
CA ILE A 18 -35.81 12.39 -26.18
C ILE A 18 -35.46 11.26 -27.14
N PHE A 19 -34.23 11.28 -27.69
CA PHE A 19 -33.80 10.28 -28.68
C PHE A 19 -33.49 8.90 -28.08
N LEU A 20 -32.84 8.86 -26.91
CA LEU A 20 -32.41 7.63 -26.24
C LEU A 20 -33.43 7.15 -25.20
N GLY A 21 -34.25 8.06 -24.66
CA GLY A 21 -35.22 7.80 -23.59
C GLY A 21 -34.66 8.06 -22.18
N PRO A 22 -35.45 8.64 -21.26
CA PRO A 22 -34.99 8.97 -19.90
C PRO A 22 -34.65 7.74 -19.06
N SER A 23 -35.27 6.58 -19.35
CA SER A 23 -34.95 5.32 -18.70
C SER A 23 -33.62 4.72 -19.14
N LYS A 24 -33.12 5.07 -20.34
CA LYS A 24 -31.93 4.43 -20.92
C LYS A 24 -30.61 5.04 -20.45
N LEU A 25 -30.53 6.34 -20.19
CA LEU A 25 -29.35 6.94 -19.55
C LEU A 25 -28.95 6.26 -18.22
N PRO A 26 -29.85 6.09 -17.22
CA PRO A 26 -29.49 5.42 -15.97
C PRO A 26 -29.27 3.91 -16.16
N GLU A 27 -29.91 3.25 -17.12
CA GLU A 27 -29.70 1.83 -17.45
C GLU A 27 -28.27 1.60 -17.99
N ILE A 28 -27.83 2.45 -18.94
CA ILE A 28 -26.48 2.43 -19.50
C ILE A 28 -25.45 2.80 -18.42
N ALA A 29 -25.69 3.88 -17.65
CA ALA A 29 -24.79 4.29 -16.57
C ALA A 29 -24.61 3.21 -15.49
N ARG A 30 -25.69 2.52 -15.10
CA ARG A 30 -25.63 1.37 -14.18
C ARG A 30 -24.83 0.20 -14.77
N THR A 31 -24.97 -0.06 -16.06
CA THR A 31 -24.27 -1.14 -16.75
C THR A 31 -22.78 -0.84 -16.87
N LEU A 32 -22.42 0.36 -17.36
CA LEU A 32 -21.03 0.83 -17.43
C LEU A 32 -20.36 0.91 -16.05
N GLY A 33 -21.10 1.37 -15.03
CA GLY A 33 -20.61 1.41 -13.65
C GLY A 33 -20.26 0.02 -13.10
N LYS A 34 -21.16 -0.96 -13.28
CA LYS A 34 -20.89 -2.37 -12.94
C LYS A 34 -19.67 -2.91 -13.68
N THR A 35 -19.57 -2.70 -14.99
CA THR A 35 -18.43 -3.15 -15.79
C THR A 35 -17.13 -2.50 -15.32
N THR A 36 -17.12 -1.20 -15.02
CA THR A 36 -15.95 -0.49 -14.48
C THR A 36 -15.53 -1.04 -13.11
N GLN A 37 -16.49 -1.38 -12.25
CA GLN A 37 -16.22 -1.99 -10.95
C GLN A 37 -15.63 -3.41 -11.08
N THR A 38 -16.15 -4.22 -12.02
CA THR A 38 -15.58 -5.54 -12.34
C THR A 38 -14.16 -5.41 -12.88
N ILE A 39 -13.92 -4.49 -13.83
CA ILE A 39 -12.58 -4.24 -14.39
C ILE A 39 -11.59 -3.84 -13.29
N ARG A 40 -11.98 -2.95 -12.36
CA ARG A 40 -11.14 -2.58 -11.21
C ARG A 40 -10.77 -3.79 -10.36
N ARG A 41 -11.75 -4.64 -10.01
CA ARG A 41 -11.51 -5.83 -9.17
C ARG A 41 -10.62 -6.87 -9.84
N VAL A 42 -10.79 -7.10 -11.14
CA VAL A 42 -9.92 -8.00 -11.93
C VAL A 42 -8.51 -7.42 -12.08
N SER A 43 -8.38 -6.10 -12.23
CA SER A 43 -7.08 -5.42 -12.26
C SER A 43 -6.35 -5.55 -10.91
N GLU A 44 -7.08 -5.49 -9.80
CA GLU A 44 -6.56 -5.62 -8.45
C GLU A 44 -6.12 -7.06 -8.13
N SER A 45 -6.90 -8.08 -8.49
CA SER A 45 -6.47 -9.48 -8.34
C SER A 45 -5.26 -9.80 -9.20
N PHE A 46 -5.26 -9.37 -10.47
CA PHE A 46 -4.09 -9.54 -11.36
C PHE A 46 -2.85 -8.82 -10.84
N ARG A 47 -3.00 -7.61 -10.26
CA ARG A 47 -1.90 -6.90 -9.60
C ARG A 47 -1.34 -7.71 -8.43
N SER A 48 -2.21 -8.27 -7.60
CA SER A 48 -1.85 -9.07 -6.43
C SER A 48 -1.13 -10.38 -6.81
N GLU A 49 -1.66 -11.10 -7.79
CA GLU A 49 -1.08 -12.34 -8.33
C GLU A 49 0.31 -12.07 -8.94
N LEU A 50 0.43 -11.02 -9.75
CA LEU A 50 1.70 -10.67 -10.39
C LEU A 50 2.74 -10.15 -9.38
N SER A 51 2.33 -9.36 -8.38
CA SER A 51 3.21 -8.96 -7.26
C SER A 51 3.70 -10.17 -6.48
N SER A 52 2.80 -11.10 -6.11
CA SER A 52 3.17 -12.31 -5.36
C SER A 52 4.16 -13.19 -6.13
N ALA A 53 3.93 -13.39 -7.43
CA ALA A 53 4.82 -14.20 -8.27
C ALA A 53 6.21 -13.57 -8.49
N VAL A 54 6.30 -12.23 -8.50
CA VAL A 54 7.56 -11.48 -8.56
C VAL A 54 8.28 -11.49 -7.21
N ASP A 55 7.57 -11.25 -6.11
CA ASP A 55 8.14 -11.25 -4.76
C ASP A 55 8.70 -12.63 -4.39
N GLU A 56 7.97 -13.72 -4.65
CA GLU A 56 8.46 -15.09 -4.41
C GLU A 56 9.73 -15.40 -5.23
N ASN A 57 9.75 -15.02 -6.51
CA ASN A 57 10.94 -15.19 -7.37
C ASN A 57 12.13 -14.32 -6.95
N THR A 58 11.89 -13.14 -6.38
CA THR A 58 12.95 -12.23 -5.94
C THR A 58 13.46 -12.57 -4.56
N GLU A 59 12.61 -13.00 -3.62
CA GLU A 59 13.03 -13.43 -2.29
C GLU A 59 13.88 -14.70 -2.35
N LEU A 60 13.47 -15.72 -3.12
CA LEU A 60 14.27 -16.94 -3.30
C LEU A 60 15.66 -16.64 -3.88
N LYS A 61 15.75 -15.73 -4.86
CA LYS A 61 17.03 -15.29 -5.45
C LYS A 61 17.84 -14.39 -4.51
N ALA A 62 17.19 -13.58 -3.67
CA ALA A 62 17.86 -12.77 -2.65
C ALA A 62 18.46 -13.65 -1.55
N ARG A 63 17.75 -14.68 -1.10
CA ARG A 63 18.25 -15.70 -0.16
C ARG A 63 19.43 -16.48 -0.74
N GLN A 64 19.33 -16.93 -2.00
CA GLN A 64 20.42 -17.63 -2.68
C GLN A 64 21.67 -16.75 -2.79
N ARG A 65 21.54 -15.48 -3.25
CA ARG A 65 22.68 -14.54 -3.28
C ARG A 65 23.23 -14.24 -1.88
N GLY A 66 22.37 -14.11 -0.87
CA GLY A 66 22.82 -13.95 0.51
C GLY A 66 23.72 -15.10 0.95
N ASN A 67 23.36 -16.33 0.61
CA ASN A 67 24.12 -17.54 0.95
C ASN A 67 25.34 -17.80 0.03
N GLU A 68 25.46 -17.09 -1.09
CA GLU A 68 26.62 -17.10 -1.98
C GLU A 68 27.63 -15.99 -1.61
N LEU A 69 27.14 -14.85 -1.12
CA LEU A 69 27.93 -13.73 -0.61
C LEU A 69 28.42 -13.98 0.83
N ILE A 70 27.62 -14.64 1.66
CA ILE A 70 28.04 -15.22 2.94
C ILE A 70 28.68 -16.57 2.62
N GLY A 71 29.92 -16.54 2.13
CA GLY A 71 30.69 -17.74 1.85
C GLY A 71 30.72 -18.65 3.08
N THR A 72 30.40 -19.93 2.88
CA THR A 72 30.25 -20.96 3.94
C THR A 72 31.60 -21.43 4.49
N ASP A 73 32.41 -20.49 4.97
CA ASP A 73 33.76 -20.72 5.48
C ASP A 73 34.09 -19.82 6.71
N SER A 74 33.17 -18.96 7.16
CA SER A 74 33.43 -17.97 8.22
C SER A 74 32.21 -17.47 9.01
N LEU A 75 31.40 -18.38 9.58
CA LEU A 75 30.63 -18.09 10.79
C LEU A 75 30.69 -19.30 11.75
N PRO A 76 31.13 -19.12 13.02
CA PRO A 76 31.06 -20.18 14.02
C PRO A 76 29.60 -20.52 14.35
N PRO A 77 29.30 -21.72 14.90
CA PRO A 77 27.95 -22.05 15.32
C PRO A 77 27.46 -21.01 16.32
N VAL A 78 26.27 -20.45 16.08
CA VAL A 78 25.56 -19.67 17.10
C VAL A 78 24.96 -20.70 18.05
N ASP A 79 25.73 -21.03 19.09
CA ASP A 79 25.31 -21.93 20.15
C ASP A 79 24.11 -21.33 20.87
N VAL A 80 22.92 -21.84 20.57
CA VAL A 80 21.68 -21.53 21.29
C VAL A 80 21.66 -22.32 22.60
N GLU A 81 22.61 -22.05 23.47
CA GLU A 81 22.78 -22.70 24.77
C GLU A 81 22.59 -21.71 25.92
N THR A 82 21.37 -21.72 26.47
CA THR A 82 20.99 -21.20 27.79
C THR A 82 21.16 -19.70 28.10
N ALA A 83 20.05 -19.08 28.52
CA ALA A 83 20.12 -17.90 29.38
C ALA A 83 20.25 -18.33 30.86
N PRO A 84 21.17 -17.73 31.63
CA PRO A 84 20.94 -17.56 33.07
C PRO A 84 21.20 -16.13 33.58
N LYS A 85 20.13 -15.53 34.10
CA LYS A 85 20.00 -14.87 35.42
C LYS A 85 21.06 -13.89 35.96
N GLU A 86 20.50 -12.74 36.35
CA GLU A 86 20.66 -12.03 37.64
C GLU A 86 21.96 -11.28 38.02
N SER A 87 21.70 -10.04 38.42
CA SER A 87 22.27 -9.31 39.57
C SER A 87 23.62 -8.58 39.46
N ASP A 88 23.48 -7.27 39.69
CA ASP A 88 24.34 -6.39 40.48
C ASP A 88 25.69 -5.95 39.89
N HIS A 89 25.72 -4.69 39.42
CA HIS A 89 26.70 -3.78 39.99
C HIS A 89 26.12 -2.38 40.22
N SER A 90 25.74 -2.17 41.46
CA SER A 90 25.42 -0.92 42.15
C SER A 90 26.38 0.27 41.90
N LEU A 91 25.83 1.50 42.04
CA LEU A 91 26.50 2.80 42.35
C LEU A 91 27.36 3.40 41.21
N ASP A 92 27.59 4.71 41.02
CA ASP A 92 27.20 6.02 41.60
C ASP A 92 27.56 7.07 40.50
N GLY A 93 26.92 8.20 40.19
CA GLY A 93 26.00 9.09 40.88
C GLY A 93 25.76 10.38 40.05
N LYS A 94 25.19 11.41 40.70
CA LYS A 94 24.93 12.80 40.21
C LYS A 94 23.79 13.05 39.20
N ARG A 95 22.63 13.41 39.77
CA ARG A 95 21.61 14.38 39.27
C ARG A 95 21.81 15.75 40.00
N PRO A 96 21.05 16.84 39.69
CA PRO A 96 20.46 17.34 38.44
C PRO A 96 21.24 18.65 38.03
N PRO A 97 20.69 19.86 37.66
CA PRO A 97 19.33 20.37 37.33
C PRO A 97 18.85 19.96 35.92
N GLN A 98 17.73 20.38 35.31
CA GLN A 98 16.53 21.19 35.69
C GLN A 98 16.58 22.74 35.65
N GLU A 99 16.42 23.30 34.45
CA GLU A 99 15.83 24.63 34.12
C GLU A 99 15.47 24.55 32.60
N ASN A 100 14.34 25.03 32.06
CA ASN A 100 13.30 25.93 32.54
C ASN A 100 11.89 25.56 32.01
N GLU A 101 10.85 25.86 32.78
CA GLU A 101 9.46 25.95 32.31
C GLU A 101 9.15 27.40 31.85
N THR A 102 8.08 27.56 31.07
CA THR A 102 7.30 28.82 30.88
C THR A 102 7.95 29.99 30.13
N THR A 103 7.34 30.36 29.00
CA THR A 103 6.99 31.73 28.54
C THR A 103 5.97 31.52 27.40
N GLU A 104 4.68 31.73 27.68
CA GLU A 104 3.84 32.82 27.11
C GLU A 104 3.74 32.85 25.57
#